data_AF-A0A3C0FML5-F1
#
_entry.id   AF-A0A3C0FML5-F1
#
_cell.length_a   1.000
_cell.length_b   1.000
_cell.length_c   1.000
_cell.angle_alpha   90.00
_cell.angle_beta   90.00
_cell.angle_gamma   90.00
#
_symmetry.space_group_name_H-M   'P 1'
#
loop_
_entity.id
_entity.type
_entity.pdbx_description
1 polymer ?
#
loop_
_entity_poly.entity_id
_entity_poly.type
_entity_poly.pdbx_seq_one_letter_code
_entity_poly.pdbx_strand_id
1 'polypeptide(L)' 'LGLLYDITRALRDLSMQIASARISTFGERAVDVFYVKDVFGLKIDSRTKFVQVKETLTQAIRND' A
#
# COMPACT_ATOMS: atom_id res chain seq x y z
N LEU A 1 10.34 -5.98 11.65
CA LEU A 1 9.95 -6.28 10.24
C LEU A 1 10.16 -4.97 9.48
N GLY A 2 10.56 -5.01 8.20
CA GLY A 2 10.90 -3.77 7.46
C GLY A 2 9.76 -3.25 6.58
N LEU A 3 9.93 -2.05 6.01
CA LEU A 3 8.97 -1.28 5.21
C LEU A 3 7.96 -2.08 4.36
N LEU A 4 8.41 -3.05 3.58
CA LEU A 4 7.54 -3.84 2.70
C LEU A 4 6.47 -4.61 3.51
N TYR A 5 6.85 -5.15 4.67
CA TYR A 5 5.91 -5.81 5.56
C TYR A 5 4.87 -4.83 6.10
N ASP A 6 5.29 -3.63 6.52
CA ASP A 6 4.37 -2.65 7.11
C ASP A 6 3.39 -2.10 6.07
N ILE A 7 3.85 -1.86 4.84
CA ILE A 7 2.99 -1.47 3.72
C ILE A 7 1.97 -2.58 3.41
N THR A 8 2.43 -3.83 3.24
CA THR A 8 1.53 -4.94 2.87
C THR A 8 0.53 -5.27 3.98
N ARG A 9 0.94 -5.16 5.25
CA ARG A 9 0.05 -5.25 6.41
C ARG A 9 -0.99 -4.13 6.41
N ALA A 10 -0.58 -2.88 6.22
CA ALA A 10 -1.50 -1.75 6.16
C ALA A 10 -2.56 -1.90 5.06
N LEU A 11 -2.16 -2.35 3.87
CA LEU A 11 -3.08 -2.65 2.78
C LEU A 11 -4.08 -3.77 3.14
N ARG A 12 -3.61 -4.84 3.80
CA ARG A 12 -4.47 -5.92 4.30
C ARG A 12 -5.47 -5.39 5.33
N ASP A 13 -5.03 -4.59 6.29
CA ASP A 13 -5.89 -4.04 7.35
C ASP A 13 -6.94 -3.07 6.79
N LEU A 14 -6.71 -2.49 5.61
CA LEU A 14 -7.68 -1.70 4.86
C LEU A 14 -8.65 -2.53 3.99
N SER A 15 -8.55 -3.86 4.05
CA SER A 15 -9.25 -4.82 3.20
C SER A 15 -9.00 -4.58 1.70
N MET A 16 -7.74 -4.36 1.33
CA MET A 16 -7.33 -4.19 -0.06
C MET A 16 -6.65 -5.44 -0.58
N GLN A 17 -6.90 -5.73 -1.85
CA GLN A 17 -6.20 -6.77 -2.61
C GLN A 17 -5.09 -6.13 -3.43
N ILE A 18 -3.88 -6.69 -3.35
CA ILE A 18 -2.77 -6.32 -4.24
C ILE A 18 -2.96 -7.12 -5.54
N ALA A 19 -3.36 -6.43 -6.61
CA ALA A 19 -3.51 -7.03 -7.93
C ALA A 19 -2.16 -7.30 -8.58
N SER A 20 -1.21 -6.38 -8.38
CA SER A 20 0.18 -6.55 -8.76
C SER A 20 1.08 -5.63 -7.94
N ALA A 21 2.35 -6.00 -7.80
CA ALA A 21 3.37 -5.18 -7.19
C ALA A 21 4.65 -5.22 -8.04
N ARG A 22 5.32 -4.08 -8.17
CA ARG A 22 6.64 -3.97 -8.78
C ARG A 22 7.59 -3.38 -7.75
N ILE A 23 8.59 -4.16 -7.37
CA ILE A 23 9.63 -3.81 -6.40
C ILE A 23 10.93 -3.71 -7.19
N SER A 24 11.63 -2.59 -7.10
CA SER A 24 12.87 -2.36 -7.85
C SER A 24 13.89 -1.67 -6.97
N THR A 25 15.13 -2.14 -7.02
CA THR A 25 16.24 -1.59 -6.25
C THR A 25 17.28 -0.95 -7.18
N PHE A 26 17.77 0.22 -6.79
CA PHE A 26 18.76 1.02 -7.51
C PHE A 26 19.81 1.50 -6.50
N GLY A 27 20.95 0.81 -6.43
CA GLY A 27 21.96 1.07 -5.41
C GLY A 27 21.37 0.89 -4.01
N GLU A 28 21.49 1.90 -3.14
CA GLU A 28 20.86 1.89 -1.81
C GLU A 28 19.36 2.25 -1.78
N ARG A 29 18.75 2.60 -2.91
CA ARG A 29 17.33 3.01 -2.96
C ARG A 29 16.43 1.88 -3.43
N ALA A 30 15.25 1.77 -2.81
CA ALA A 30 14.16 0.92 -3.28
C ALA A 30 12.98 1.77 -3.76
N VAL A 31 12.32 1.34 -4.82
CA VAL A 31 11.10 1.93 -5.36
C VAL A 31 10.07 0.82 -5.53
N ASP A 32 8.96 0.98 -4.81
CA ASP A 32 7.86 0.02 -4.81
C ASP A 32 6.58 0.65 -5.36
N VAL A 33 5.90 -0.08 -6.24
CA VAL A 33 4.60 0.30 -6.80
C VAL A 33 3.61 -0.84 -6.55
N PHE A 34 2.49 -0.54 -5.90
CA PHE A 34 1.41 -1.50 -5.65
C PHE A 34 0.14 -1.06 -6.41
N TYR A 35 -0.40 -1.96 -7.23
CA TYR A 35 -1.73 -1.79 -7.82
C TYR A 35 -2.73 -2.51 -6.94
N VAL A 36 -3.60 -1.73 -6.29
CA VAL A 36 -4.56 -2.25 -5.32
C VAL A 36 -5.99 -2.09 -5.79
N LYS A 37 -6.82 -3.05 -5.38
CA LYS A 37 -8.27 -3.09 -5.58
C LYS A 37 -8.95 -3.29 -4.24
N ASP A 38 -10.24 -2.99 -4.17
CA ASP A 38 -11.04 -3.39 -3.02
C ASP A 38 -11.25 -4.91 -2.97
N VAL A 39 -11.94 -5.39 -1.93
CA VAL A 39 -12.26 -6.82 -1.75
C VAL A 39 -13.10 -7.42 -2.89
N PHE A 40 -13.78 -6.60 -3.68
CA PHE A 40 -14.60 -7.02 -4.82
C PHE A 40 -13.82 -6.98 -6.14
N GLY A 41 -12.54 -6.60 -6.11
CA GLY A 41 -11.70 -6.47 -7.30
C GLY A 41 -11.97 -5.19 -8.10
N LEU A 42 -12.67 -4.22 -7.51
CA LEU A 42 -13.03 -2.94 -8.12
C LEU A 42 -12.03 -1.85 -7.75
N LYS A 43 -12.07 -0.77 -8.53
CA LYS A 43 -11.28 0.44 -8.28
C LYS A 43 -11.83 1.18 -7.06
N ILE A 44 -10.92 1.77 -6.28
CA ILE A 44 -11.29 2.63 -5.16
C ILE A 44 -11.64 4.02 -5.70
N ASP A 45 -12.93 4.32 -5.84
CA ASP A 45 -13.43 5.64 -6.28
C ASP A 45 -13.97 6.51 -5.13
N SER A 46 -14.16 5.93 -3.94
CA SER A 46 -14.59 6.69 -2.76
C SER A 46 -13.50 7.64 -2.25
N ARG A 47 -13.82 8.93 -2.20
CA ARG A 47 -12.90 9.96 -1.65
C ARG A 47 -12.54 9.69 -0.20
N THR A 48 -13.49 9.27 0.62
CA THR A 48 -13.25 8.93 2.03
C THR A 48 -12.28 7.76 2.16
N LYS A 49 -12.47 6.70 1.36
CA LYS A 49 -11.57 5.54 1.37
C LYS A 49 -10.17 5.93 0.88
N PHE A 50 -10.09 6.78 -0.15
CA PHE A 50 -8.81 7.30 -0.63
C PHE A 50 -8.03 8.07 0.45
N VAL A 51 -8.70 8.94 1.21
CA VAL A 51 -8.08 9.66 2.33
C VAL A 51 -7.59 8.69 3.42
N GLN A 52 -8.44 7.74 3.82
CA GLN A 52 -8.08 6.71 4.80
C GLN A 52 -6.83 5.92 4.39
N VAL A 53 -6.77 5.51 3.11
CA VAL A 53 -5.62 4.77 2.55
C VAL A 53 -4.36 5.61 2.61
N LYS A 54 -4.42 6.85 2.16
CA LYS A 54 -3.28 7.78 2.16
C LYS A 54 -2.74 7.97 3.58
N GLU A 55 -3.61 8.23 4.55
CA GLU A 55 -3.21 8.45 5.94
C GLU A 55 -2.59 7.19 6.55
N THR A 56 -3.23 6.04 6.39
CA THR A 56 -2.74 4.76 6.92
C THR A 56 -1.37 4.39 6.35
N LEU A 57 -1.18 4.53 5.03
CA LEU A 57 0.11 4.25 4.38
C LEU A 57 1.18 5.27 4.79
N THR A 58 0.82 6.54 4.93
CA THR A 58 1.77 7.57 5.39
C THR A 58 2.25 7.27 6.82
N GLN A 59 1.37 6.78 7.69
CA GLN A 59 1.75 6.37 9.04
C GLN A 59 2.63 5.12 9.04
N ALA A 60 2.33 4.12 8.20
CA ALA A 60 3.15 2.91 8.08
C ALA A 60 4.58 3.22 7.64
N ILE A 61 4.78 4.18 6.73
CA ILE A 61 6.10 4.59 6.22
C ILE A 61 6.88 5.44 7.24
N ARG A 62 6.22 6.11 8.18
CA ARG A 62 6.86 6.98 9.19
C ARG A 62 7.39 6.22 10.41
N ASN A 63 7.01 4.96 10.58
CA ASN A 63 7.39 4.15 11.74
C ASN A 63 8.67 3.32 11.51
N ASP A 64 9.38 3.55 10.39
CA ASP A 64 10.69 2.98 10.06
C ASP A 64 11.81 4.03 10.27
#